data_AF-A0A359H2Q3-F1
#
_entry.id   AF-A0A359H2Q3-F1
#
_cell.length_a   1.000
_cell.length_b   1.000
_cell.length_c   1.000
_cell.angle_alpha   90.00
_cell.angle_beta   90.00
_cell.angle_gamma   90.00
#
_symmetry.space_group_name_H-M   'P 1'
#
loop_
_entity.id
_entity.type
_entity.pdbx_description
1 polymer ?
#
loop_
_entity_poly.entity_id
_entity_poly.type
_entity_poly.pdbx_seq_one_letter_code
_entity_poly.pdbx_strand_id
1 'polypeptide(L)'
;MADNDVTRIAGNIGAMNALYALTNINKQLSIHQTRLATGKRINSAADDPAGLAISTKMMSRSEGLKVALSNIGDAKNLLAVAESGLGRLTDILNSMRMITENAANDTNGTEERAIVKEQLLSYANQINDIVAQTKWSDKKLIGGNYNDLANALTFQTGADYGETTKLYGLADMQASALGLLNDAVAATSATIAQSSIGTVYTASVVTATGTEASTGTSYTVTTTVSGNSTDGYTYSSQLSLAGSAVGSAVTGTYSASVGATINFGNGISVALASGQVGTDPVDAS
;
A
#
# COMPACT_ATOMS: atom_id res chain seq x y z
N MET A 1 61.20 47.37 23.46
CA MET A 1 61.85 46.41 24.36
C MET A 1 62.46 47.25 25.48
N ALA A 2 62.01 47.07 26.73
CA ALA A 2 62.59 47.80 27.84
C ALA A 2 64.02 47.27 28.09
N ASP A 3 64.99 48.18 28.18
CA ASP A 3 66.37 47.81 28.50
C ASP A 3 66.42 47.12 29.87
N ASN A 4 67.14 46.00 29.93
CA ASN A 4 67.25 45.18 31.13
C ASN A 4 68.19 45.87 32.13
N ASP A 5 67.65 46.54 33.15
CA ASP A 5 68.46 47.11 34.23
C ASP A 5 69.06 45.98 35.09
N VAL A 6 70.34 45.69 34.83
CA VAL A 6 71.10 44.58 35.42
C VAL A 6 71.45 44.79 36.90
N THR A 7 71.12 45.95 37.48
CA THR A 7 71.52 46.32 38.85
C THR A 7 70.45 46.06 39.92
N ARG A 8 69.23 45.69 39.52
CA ARG A 8 68.10 45.52 40.44
C ARG A 8 67.86 44.05 40.81
N ILE A 9 68.40 43.62 41.96
CA ILE A 9 68.41 42.22 42.43
C ILE A 9 67.00 41.67 42.77
N ALA A 10 66.08 42.52 43.22
CA ALA A 10 64.74 42.10 43.69
C ALA A 10 63.74 41.75 42.56
N GLY A 11 64.09 42.00 41.28
CA GLY A 11 63.23 41.67 40.15
C GLY A 11 64.06 41.18 38.97
N ASN A 12 64.22 39.86 38.86
CA ASN A 12 64.95 39.23 37.75
C ASN A 12 64.10 39.25 36.46
N ILE A 13 64.11 40.38 35.76
CA ILE A 13 63.32 40.63 34.56
C ILE A 13 63.77 39.72 33.41
N GLY A 14 65.07 39.42 33.30
CA GLY A 14 65.61 38.47 32.31
C GLY A 14 65.05 37.05 32.48
N ALA A 15 65.04 36.53 33.71
CA ALA A 15 64.45 35.22 34.01
C ALA A 15 62.92 35.21 33.84
N MET A 16 62.23 36.29 34.21
CA MET A 16 60.78 36.41 33.98
C MET A 16 60.45 36.38 32.48
N ASN A 17 61.19 37.11 31.64
CA ASN A 17 61.00 37.09 30.18
C ASN A 17 61.24 35.70 29.58
N ALA A 18 62.28 34.99 30.06
CA ALA A 18 62.54 33.60 29.67
C ALA A 18 61.39 32.66 30.08
N LEU A 19 60.85 32.82 31.29
CA LEU A 19 59.70 32.04 31.78
C LEU A 19 58.43 32.32 30.96
N TYR A 20 58.15 33.59 30.62
CA TYR A 20 57.02 33.96 29.75
C TYR A 20 57.15 33.34 28.36
N ALA A 21 58.35 33.38 27.75
CA ALA A 21 58.61 32.75 26.46
C ALA A 21 58.43 31.22 26.52
N LEU A 22 58.97 30.56 27.55
CA LEU A 22 58.81 29.12 27.77
C LEU A 22 57.34 28.72 27.95
N THR A 23 56.58 29.51 28.71
CA THR A 23 55.14 29.27 28.91
C THR A 23 54.37 29.36 27.60
N ASN A 24 54.70 30.33 26.74
CA ASN A 24 54.09 30.45 25.42
C ASN A 24 54.45 29.26 24.51
N ILE A 25 55.71 28.82 24.50
CA ILE A 25 56.16 27.65 23.73
C ILE A 25 55.43 26.38 24.21
N ASN A 26 55.33 26.16 25.52
CA ASN A 26 54.61 25.01 26.07
C ASN A 26 53.12 25.01 25.68
N LYS A 27 52.49 26.20 25.68
CA LYS A 27 51.09 26.35 25.21
C LYS A 27 50.95 25.98 23.73
N GLN A 28 51.86 26.47 22.87
CA GLN A 28 51.86 26.13 21.45
C GLN A 28 52.12 24.64 21.22
N LEU A 29 53.08 24.05 21.93
CA LEU A 29 53.39 22.62 21.85
C LEU A 29 52.18 21.76 22.22
N SER A 30 51.45 22.12 23.29
CA SER A 30 50.22 21.42 23.70
C SER A 30 49.14 21.46 22.61
N ILE A 31 48.96 22.60 21.93
CA ILE A 31 48.03 22.72 20.79
C ILE A 31 48.47 21.82 19.63
N HIS A 32 49.76 21.82 19.28
CA HIS A 32 50.29 20.98 18.20
C HIS A 32 50.17 19.48 18.51
N GLN A 33 50.47 19.08 19.73
CA GLN A 33 50.28 17.70 20.20
C GLN A 33 48.81 17.28 20.08
N THR A 34 47.87 18.15 20.48
CA THR A 34 46.43 17.87 20.35
C THR A 34 46.02 17.73 18.89
N ARG A 35 46.49 18.61 17.99
CA ARG A 35 46.22 18.53 16.54
C ARG A 35 46.80 17.27 15.91
N LEU A 36 47.98 16.83 16.34
CA LEU A 36 48.59 15.58 15.89
C LEU A 36 47.79 14.36 16.37
N ALA A 37 47.38 14.34 17.64
CA ALA A 37 46.62 13.24 18.22
C ALA A 37 45.22 13.08 17.60
N THR A 38 44.54 14.19 17.27
CA THR A 38 43.21 14.15 16.67
C THR A 38 43.22 14.14 15.14
N GLY A 39 44.34 14.50 14.52
CA GLY A 39 44.44 14.77 13.08
C GLY A 39 43.63 15.98 12.60
N LYS A 40 43.02 16.75 13.51
CA LYS A 40 42.17 17.91 13.18
C LYS A 40 42.93 19.20 13.40
N ARG A 41 42.87 20.12 12.43
CA ARG A 41 43.41 21.48 12.55
C ARG A 41 42.64 22.29 13.60
N ILE A 42 41.33 22.15 13.68
CA ILE A 42 40.45 22.85 14.62
C ILE A 42 39.93 21.83 15.63
N ASN A 43 40.32 21.97 16.90
CA ASN A 43 39.91 21.06 17.98
C ASN A 43 38.94 21.69 18.99
N SER A 44 38.90 23.01 19.07
CA SER A 44 38.05 23.75 20.01
C SER A 44 37.45 24.98 19.35
N ALA A 45 36.28 25.42 19.83
CA ALA A 45 35.62 26.65 19.39
C ALA A 45 36.47 27.90 19.66
N ALA A 46 37.43 27.82 20.60
CA ALA A 46 38.35 28.90 20.92
C ALA A 46 39.41 29.16 19.83
N ASP A 47 39.74 28.15 19.00
CA ASP A 47 40.75 28.27 17.94
C ASP A 47 40.18 28.93 16.67
N ASP A 48 38.97 28.54 16.27
CA ASP A 48 38.28 29.05 15.08
C ASP A 48 36.77 28.72 15.17
N PRO A 49 35.94 29.62 15.73
CA PRO A 49 34.52 29.35 15.93
C PRO A 49 33.76 29.21 14.60
N ALA A 50 34.16 29.96 13.56
CA ALA A 50 33.54 29.90 12.25
C ALA A 50 33.89 28.60 11.52
N GLY A 51 35.17 28.21 11.53
CA GLY A 51 35.64 26.95 10.94
C GLY A 51 35.09 25.72 11.67
N LEU A 52 34.96 25.78 13.00
CA LEU A 52 34.29 24.71 13.75
C LEU A 52 32.81 24.60 13.40
N ALA A 53 32.09 25.73 13.27
CA ALA A 53 30.68 25.73 12.90
C ALA A 53 30.46 25.15 11.49
N ILE A 54 31.27 25.54 10.51
CA ILE A 54 31.20 25.02 9.13
C ILE A 54 31.52 23.53 9.10
N SER A 55 32.60 23.11 9.77
CA SER A 55 32.99 21.68 9.80
C SER A 55 31.95 20.81 10.51
N THR A 56 31.33 21.30 11.59
CA THR A 56 30.23 20.60 12.27
C THR A 56 29.00 20.48 11.37
N LYS A 57 28.65 21.55 10.64
CA LYS A 57 27.57 21.51 9.65
C LYS A 57 27.87 20.51 8.53
N MET A 58 29.09 20.51 7.99
CA MET A 58 29.50 19.54 6.97
C MET A 58 29.49 18.11 7.50
N MET A 59 29.92 17.88 8.74
CA MET A 59 29.87 16.58 9.39
C MET A 59 28.43 16.10 9.56
N SER A 60 27.53 16.96 10.05
CA SER A 60 26.10 16.64 10.15
C SER A 60 25.50 16.28 8.79
N ARG A 61 25.83 17.03 7.73
CA ARG A 61 25.37 16.71 6.37
C ARG A 61 25.97 15.40 5.87
N SER A 62 27.24 15.12 6.15
CA SER A 62 27.88 13.87 5.76
C SER A 62 27.23 12.66 6.42
N GLU A 63 26.89 12.74 7.70
CA GLU A 63 26.15 11.68 8.39
C GLU A 63 24.72 11.54 7.84
N GLY A 64 24.05 12.66 7.55
CA GLY A 64 22.75 12.65 6.87
C GLY A 64 22.79 11.95 5.50
N LEU A 65 23.81 12.23 4.69
CA LEU A 65 24.01 11.57 3.39
C LEU A 65 24.32 10.07 3.52
N LYS A 66 25.03 9.63 4.56
CA LYS A 66 25.25 8.19 4.80
C LYS A 66 23.94 7.45 5.07
N VAL A 67 23.06 8.05 5.87
CA VAL A 67 21.72 7.49 6.12
C VAL A 67 20.89 7.50 4.84
N ALA A 68 20.91 8.61 4.09
CA ALA A 68 20.23 8.70 2.80
C ALA A 68 20.71 7.63 1.81
N LEU A 69 22.02 7.34 1.75
CA LEU A 69 22.56 6.28 0.92
C LEU A 69 22.05 4.90 1.34
N SER A 70 21.93 4.64 2.64
CA SER A 70 21.31 3.41 3.16
C SER A 70 19.85 3.30 2.72
N ASN A 71 19.08 4.39 2.87
CA ASN A 71 17.67 4.44 2.45
C ASN A 71 17.50 4.19 0.94
N ILE A 72 18.42 4.70 0.11
CA ILE A 72 18.45 4.42 -1.33
C ILE A 72 18.73 2.94 -1.59
N GLY A 73 19.63 2.33 -0.82
CA GLY A 73 19.88 0.88 -0.84
C GLY A 73 18.61 0.07 -0.56
N ASP A 74 17.85 0.46 0.46
CA ASP A 74 16.58 -0.19 0.80
C ASP A 74 15.51 0.02 -0.28
N ALA A 75 15.43 1.22 -0.85
CA ALA A 75 14.55 1.51 -1.98
C ALA A 75 14.89 0.63 -3.20
N LYS A 76 16.18 0.44 -3.49
CA LYS A 76 16.66 -0.46 -4.54
C LYS A 76 16.26 -1.92 -4.28
N ASN A 77 16.43 -2.39 -3.05
CA ASN A 77 16.05 -3.76 -2.67
C ASN A 77 14.54 -3.98 -2.79
N LEU A 78 13.73 -3.00 -2.35
CA LEU A 78 12.28 -3.02 -2.52
C LEU A 78 11.89 -3.08 -4.00
N LEU A 79 12.52 -2.26 -4.84
CA LEU A 79 12.29 -2.28 -6.30
C LEU A 79 12.67 -3.62 -6.93
N ALA A 80 13.77 -4.23 -6.50
CA ALA A 80 14.19 -5.54 -7.00
C ALA A 80 13.17 -6.65 -6.66
N VAL A 81 12.53 -6.59 -5.48
CA VAL A 81 11.44 -7.51 -5.12
C VAL A 81 10.22 -7.28 -6.00
N ALA A 82 9.85 -6.02 -6.26
CA ALA A 82 8.77 -5.69 -7.18
C ALA A 82 9.05 -6.18 -8.61
N GLU A 83 10.26 -5.94 -9.12
CA GLU A 83 10.71 -6.36 -10.45
C GLU A 83 10.70 -7.88 -10.60
N SER A 84 11.17 -8.62 -9.58
CA SER A 84 11.11 -10.09 -9.58
C SER A 84 9.67 -10.62 -9.64
N GLY A 85 8.75 -9.98 -8.89
CA GLY A 85 7.33 -10.30 -8.96
C GLY A 85 6.75 -10.07 -10.36
N LEU A 86 7.02 -8.92 -10.96
CA LEU A 86 6.59 -8.57 -12.32
C LEU A 86 7.17 -9.50 -13.39
N GLY A 87 8.42 -9.94 -13.24
CA GLY A 87 9.03 -10.93 -14.12
C GLY A 87 8.24 -12.24 -14.13
N ARG A 88 7.90 -12.77 -12.94
CA ARG A 88 7.08 -13.99 -12.81
C ARG A 88 5.68 -13.82 -13.40
N LEU A 89 5.07 -12.65 -13.22
CA LEU A 89 3.77 -12.35 -13.84
C LEU A 89 3.87 -12.35 -15.37
N THR A 90 4.93 -11.77 -15.92
CA THR A 90 5.16 -11.75 -17.37
C THR A 90 5.28 -13.15 -17.95
N ASP A 91 5.98 -14.07 -17.28
CA ASP A 91 6.11 -15.47 -17.70
C ASP A 91 4.76 -16.20 -17.72
N ILE A 92 3.91 -15.97 -16.71
CA ILE A 92 2.56 -16.55 -16.66
C ILE A 92 1.69 -15.95 -17.77
N LEU A 93 1.73 -14.64 -17.98
CA LEU A 93 0.96 -13.98 -19.04
C LEU A 93 1.35 -14.49 -20.44
N ASN A 94 2.65 -14.71 -20.68
CA ASN A 94 3.12 -15.33 -21.92
C ASN A 94 2.61 -16.77 -22.07
N SER A 95 2.55 -17.53 -20.97
CA SER A 95 1.99 -18.89 -20.97
C SER A 95 0.48 -18.88 -21.25
N MET A 96 -0.27 -17.98 -20.60
CA MET A 96 -1.70 -17.78 -20.87
C MET A 96 -1.96 -17.41 -22.32
N ARG A 97 -1.11 -16.56 -22.92
CA ARG A 97 -1.19 -16.21 -24.33
C ARG A 97 -1.00 -17.43 -25.24
N MET A 98 0.01 -18.27 -25.00
CA MET A 98 0.23 -19.48 -25.78
C MET A 98 -0.96 -20.45 -25.72
N ILE A 99 -1.55 -20.61 -24.53
CA ILE A 99 -2.69 -21.50 -24.34
C ILE A 99 -3.96 -20.94 -24.99
N THR A 100 -4.14 -19.62 -24.93
CA THR A 100 -5.26 -18.94 -25.59
C THR A 100 -5.16 -19.07 -27.11
N GLU A 101 -3.95 -18.93 -27.67
CA GLU A 101 -3.70 -19.16 -29.09
C GLU A 101 -4.02 -20.61 -29.49
N ASN A 102 -3.61 -21.58 -28.67
CA ASN A 102 -3.96 -22.98 -28.90
C ASN A 102 -5.48 -23.20 -28.85
N ALA A 103 -6.19 -22.57 -27.91
CA ALA A 103 -7.65 -22.66 -27.79
C ALA A 103 -8.39 -22.04 -28.97
N ALA A 104 -7.78 -21.06 -29.65
CA ALA A 104 -8.34 -20.41 -30.82
C ALA A 104 -8.35 -21.31 -32.07
N ASN A 105 -7.61 -22.42 -32.07
CA ASN A 105 -7.65 -23.39 -33.16
C ASN A 105 -9.03 -24.06 -33.25
N ASP A 106 -9.62 -24.07 -34.45
CA ASP A 106 -10.93 -24.69 -34.74
C ASP A 106 -10.92 -26.22 -34.65
N THR A 107 -9.74 -26.84 -34.49
CA THR A 107 -9.61 -28.28 -34.24
C THR A 107 -9.95 -28.68 -32.82
N ASN A 108 -10.03 -27.72 -31.88
CA ASN A 108 -10.39 -27.98 -30.49
C ASN A 108 -11.91 -27.87 -30.29
N GLY A 109 -12.51 -28.94 -29.79
CA GLY A 109 -13.93 -29.01 -29.48
C GLY A 109 -14.33 -28.24 -28.22
N THR A 110 -15.61 -28.31 -27.88
CA THR A 110 -16.18 -27.60 -26.72
C THR A 110 -15.63 -28.11 -25.39
N GLU A 111 -15.34 -29.40 -25.28
CA GLU A 111 -14.77 -30.01 -24.06
C GLU A 111 -13.31 -29.60 -23.86
N GLU A 112 -12.49 -29.60 -24.91
CA GLU A 112 -11.09 -29.17 -24.83
C GLU A 112 -10.99 -27.68 -24.50
N ARG A 113 -11.86 -26.84 -25.08
CA ARG A 113 -11.94 -25.41 -24.75
C ARG A 113 -12.35 -25.19 -23.29
N ALA A 114 -13.18 -26.05 -22.71
CA ALA A 114 -13.55 -25.97 -21.29
C ALA A 114 -12.37 -26.30 -20.36
N ILE A 115 -11.57 -27.32 -20.70
CA ILE A 115 -10.36 -27.68 -19.94
C ILE A 115 -9.32 -26.54 -20.01
N VAL A 116 -9.12 -25.96 -21.20
CA VAL A 116 -8.23 -24.81 -21.36
C VAL A 116 -8.70 -23.61 -20.52
N LYS A 117 -10.01 -23.38 -20.44
CA LYS A 117 -10.58 -22.32 -19.59
C LYS A 117 -10.28 -22.56 -18.11
N GLU A 118 -10.40 -23.79 -17.61
CA GLU A 118 -10.03 -24.13 -16.23
C GLU A 118 -8.53 -23.88 -15.97
N GLN A 119 -7.68 -24.20 -16.94
CA GLN A 119 -6.25 -23.90 -16.86
C GLN A 119 -5.96 -22.39 -16.81
N LEU A 120 -6.64 -21.58 -17.63
CA LEU A 120 -6.52 -20.12 -17.60
C LEU A 120 -6.99 -19.54 -16.25
N LEU A 121 -8.06 -20.09 -15.67
CA LEU A 121 -8.53 -19.70 -14.34
C LEU A 121 -7.49 -20.03 -13.26
N SER A 122 -6.84 -21.19 -13.34
CA SER A 122 -5.75 -21.55 -12.43
C SER A 122 -4.57 -20.58 -12.54
N TYR A 123 -4.21 -20.13 -13.75
CA TYR A 123 -3.16 -19.13 -13.91
C TYR A 123 -3.55 -17.76 -13.40
N ALA A 124 -4.81 -17.36 -13.56
CA ALA A 124 -5.32 -16.12 -12.97
C ALA A 124 -5.24 -16.15 -11.42
N ASN A 125 -5.56 -17.29 -10.80
CA ASN A 125 -5.36 -17.47 -9.35
C ASN A 125 -3.88 -17.40 -8.96
N GLN A 126 -3.00 -18.02 -9.75
CA GLN A 126 -1.56 -17.95 -9.51
C GLN A 126 -1.01 -16.51 -9.61
N ILE A 127 -1.53 -15.70 -10.52
CA ILE A 127 -1.22 -14.25 -10.61
C ILE A 127 -1.60 -13.55 -9.30
N ASN A 128 -2.81 -13.80 -8.79
CA ASN A 128 -3.26 -13.21 -7.52
C ASN A 128 -2.37 -13.63 -6.34
N ASP A 129 -1.94 -14.90 -6.30
CA ASP A 129 -1.01 -15.39 -5.28
C ASP A 129 0.36 -14.70 -5.36
N ILE A 130 0.90 -14.51 -6.57
CA ILE A 130 2.18 -13.79 -6.75
C ILE A 130 2.03 -12.35 -6.28
N VAL A 131 0.95 -11.66 -6.66
CA VAL A 131 0.68 -10.28 -6.19
C VAL A 131 0.58 -10.22 -4.67
N ALA A 132 -0.04 -11.22 -4.03
CA ALA A 132 -0.13 -11.31 -2.58
C ALA A 132 1.23 -11.60 -1.90
N GLN A 133 2.09 -12.38 -2.56
CA GLN A 133 3.42 -12.75 -2.06
C GLN A 133 4.49 -11.68 -2.33
N THR A 134 4.31 -10.81 -3.33
CA THR A 134 5.21 -9.68 -3.61
C THR A 134 5.00 -8.56 -2.59
N LYS A 135 5.58 -8.75 -1.41
CA LYS A 135 5.49 -7.83 -0.28
C LYS A 135 6.87 -7.48 0.29
N TRP A 136 7.01 -6.25 0.77
CA TRP A 136 8.16 -5.79 1.54
C TRP A 136 7.69 -5.30 2.90
N SER A 137 8.18 -5.89 3.98
CA SER A 137 7.76 -5.53 5.35
C SER A 137 6.23 -5.47 5.50
N ASP A 138 5.56 -6.52 4.99
CA ASP A 138 4.10 -6.69 4.93
C ASP A 138 3.29 -5.70 4.08
N LYS A 139 3.98 -4.81 3.34
CA LYS A 139 3.35 -3.95 2.33
C LYS A 139 3.39 -4.62 0.97
N LYS A 140 2.23 -4.89 0.37
CA LYS A 140 2.11 -5.38 -1.01
C LYS A 140 2.61 -4.29 -1.98
N LEU A 141 3.48 -4.66 -2.91
CA LEU A 141 4.12 -3.69 -3.81
C LEU A 141 3.34 -3.49 -5.12
N ILE A 142 2.75 -4.55 -5.66
CA ILE A 142 2.12 -4.59 -7.00
C ILE A 142 0.59 -4.83 -6.95
N GLY A 143 -0.04 -4.41 -5.85
CA GLY A 143 -1.49 -4.52 -5.63
C GLY A 143 -2.26 -3.21 -5.85
N GLY A 144 -1.71 -2.26 -6.61
CA GLY A 144 -2.37 -1.00 -6.96
C GLY A 144 -2.33 0.11 -5.89
N ASN A 145 -1.86 -0.17 -4.68
CA ASN A 145 -1.82 0.82 -3.60
C ASN A 145 -0.92 2.03 -3.88
N TYR A 146 0.06 1.89 -4.78
CA TYR A 146 1.09 2.91 -5.07
C TYR A 146 1.02 3.46 -6.49
N ASN A 147 -0.17 3.39 -7.12
CA ASN A 147 -0.36 3.89 -8.48
C ASN A 147 -0.33 5.43 -8.54
N ASP A 148 -0.89 6.09 -7.52
CA ASP A 148 -1.00 7.55 -7.47
C ASP A 148 0.10 8.23 -6.67
N LEU A 149 0.39 9.49 -7.04
CA LEU A 149 1.36 10.33 -6.35
C LEU A 149 0.99 10.60 -4.88
N ALA A 150 -0.29 10.51 -4.53
CA ALA A 150 -0.81 10.70 -3.17
C ALA A 150 -0.42 9.54 -2.23
N ASN A 151 -0.33 8.32 -2.76
CA ASN A 151 0.03 7.13 -2.01
C ASN A 151 1.49 6.70 -2.24
N ALA A 152 2.27 7.51 -2.95
CA ALA A 152 3.63 7.18 -3.34
C ALA A 152 4.53 6.82 -2.13
N LEU A 153 5.38 5.80 -2.33
CA LEU A 153 6.42 5.45 -1.39
C LEU A 153 7.47 6.56 -1.39
N THR A 154 7.70 7.18 -0.24
CA THR A 154 8.61 8.34 -0.12
C THR A 154 9.89 7.90 0.58
N PHE A 155 11.03 8.12 -0.08
CA PHE A 155 12.35 7.80 0.45
C PHE A 155 13.15 9.08 0.66
N GLN A 156 13.75 9.24 1.84
CA GLN A 156 14.68 10.34 2.11
C GLN A 156 16.01 10.06 1.42
N THR A 157 16.32 10.83 0.37
CA THR A 157 17.48 10.65 -0.50
C THR A 157 18.53 11.75 -0.35
N GLY A 158 18.21 12.82 0.38
CA GLY A 158 19.16 13.87 0.74
C GLY A 158 19.37 14.02 2.25
N ALA A 159 20.26 14.94 2.61
CA ALA A 159 20.65 15.21 4.00
C ALA A 159 19.75 16.24 4.68
N ASP A 160 19.08 17.09 3.90
CA ASP A 160 18.25 18.17 4.40
C ASP A 160 16.77 17.75 4.41
N TYR A 161 15.96 18.37 5.27
CA TYR A 161 14.53 18.06 5.39
C TYR A 161 13.80 18.30 4.07
N GLY A 162 12.99 17.33 3.65
CA GLY A 162 12.20 17.41 2.42
C GLY A 162 12.93 16.99 1.15
N GLU A 163 14.23 16.64 1.23
CA GLU A 163 14.96 16.01 0.14
C GLU A 163 14.57 14.53 -0.02
N THR A 164 13.37 14.32 -0.55
CA THR A 164 12.78 12.99 -0.73
C THR A 164 12.52 12.66 -2.19
N THR A 165 12.75 11.41 -2.57
CA THR A 165 12.32 10.84 -3.84
C THR A 165 11.05 10.03 -3.62
N LYS A 166 10.02 10.30 -4.43
CA LYS A 166 8.74 9.55 -4.42
C LYS A 166 8.74 8.49 -5.52
N LEU A 167 8.36 7.28 -5.16
CA LEU A 167 8.13 6.16 -6.07
C LEU A 167 6.62 5.94 -6.22
N TYR A 168 6.14 5.99 -7.46
CA TYR A 168 4.75 5.80 -7.85
C TYR A 168 4.69 5.03 -9.18
N GLY A 169 3.49 4.62 -9.59
CA GLY A 169 3.28 3.90 -10.85
C GLY A 169 3.39 2.38 -10.74
N LEU A 170 3.41 1.82 -9.52
CA LEU A 170 3.15 0.39 -9.33
C LEU A 170 1.64 0.17 -9.46
N ALA A 171 1.22 -0.16 -10.68
CA ALA A 171 -0.16 -0.45 -11.03
C ALA A 171 -0.68 -1.71 -10.31
N ASP A 172 -2.00 -1.88 -10.31
CA ASP A 172 -2.62 -3.12 -9.83
C ASP A 172 -2.42 -4.23 -10.85
N MET A 173 -1.70 -5.28 -10.43
CA MET A 173 -1.40 -6.43 -11.27
C MET A 173 -2.25 -7.66 -10.92
N GLN A 174 -3.29 -7.49 -10.10
CA GLN A 174 -4.27 -8.55 -9.82
C GLN A 174 -4.98 -8.99 -11.11
N ALA A 175 -5.40 -10.25 -11.15
CA ALA A 175 -6.01 -10.82 -12.34
C ALA A 175 -7.34 -10.14 -12.72
N SER A 176 -8.07 -9.55 -11.76
CA SER A 176 -9.26 -8.72 -12.03
C SER A 176 -8.88 -7.38 -12.66
N ALA A 177 -7.86 -6.70 -12.15
CA ALA A 177 -7.36 -5.42 -12.68
C ALA A 177 -6.77 -5.55 -14.09
N LEU A 178 -6.15 -6.70 -14.40
CA LEU A 178 -5.65 -7.03 -15.74
C LEU A 178 -6.75 -7.51 -16.71
N GLY A 179 -8.00 -7.66 -16.24
CA GLY A 179 -9.12 -8.15 -17.06
C GLY A 179 -9.03 -9.61 -17.47
N LEU A 180 -8.18 -10.41 -16.81
CA LEU A 180 -8.02 -11.86 -17.06
C LEU A 180 -9.15 -12.66 -16.44
N LEU A 181 -9.61 -12.20 -15.28
CA LEU A 181 -10.88 -12.59 -14.71
C LEU A 181 -11.86 -11.54 -15.19
N ASN A 182 -12.82 -11.94 -16.03
CA ASN A 182 -14.09 -11.23 -16.01
C ASN A 182 -14.60 -11.42 -14.59
N ASP A 183 -14.35 -10.45 -13.72
CA ASP A 183 -15.23 -10.24 -12.59
C ASP A 183 -16.63 -10.29 -13.20
N ALA A 184 -17.47 -11.16 -12.68
CA ALA A 184 -18.89 -10.91 -12.77
C ALA A 184 -19.03 -9.51 -12.18
N VAL A 185 -19.06 -8.49 -13.06
CA VAL A 185 -19.26 -7.10 -12.68
C VAL A 185 -20.43 -7.17 -11.73
N ALA A 186 -20.14 -6.80 -10.49
CA ALA A 186 -21.01 -6.93 -9.36
C ALA A 186 -22.45 -6.73 -9.81
N ALA A 187 -23.30 -7.75 -9.62
CA ALA A 187 -24.74 -7.54 -9.69
C ALA A 187 -25.00 -6.29 -8.85
N THR A 188 -25.41 -5.22 -9.51
CA THR A 188 -25.57 -3.90 -8.92
C THR A 188 -26.36 -4.08 -7.64
N SER A 189 -25.80 -3.65 -6.51
CA SER A 189 -26.42 -3.79 -5.20
C SER A 189 -27.86 -3.31 -5.30
N ALA A 190 -28.80 -4.24 -5.25
CA ALA A 190 -30.18 -3.91 -5.43
C ALA A 190 -30.66 -3.33 -4.09
N THR A 191 -30.70 -2.01 -4.03
CA THR A 191 -31.11 -1.27 -2.84
C THR A 191 -32.61 -1.46 -2.66
N ILE A 192 -33.05 -1.95 -1.51
CA ILE A 192 -34.48 -1.92 -1.17
C ILE A 192 -34.84 -0.45 -0.93
N ALA A 193 -35.46 0.19 -1.92
CA ALA A 193 -36.06 1.50 -1.73
C ALA A 193 -37.26 1.34 -0.78
N GLN A 194 -37.06 1.66 0.50
CA GLN A 194 -38.10 1.61 1.52
C GLN A 194 -39.10 2.74 1.24
N SER A 195 -40.26 2.41 0.66
CA SER A 195 -41.38 3.35 0.57
C SER A 195 -42.32 3.14 1.74
N SER A 196 -42.15 3.97 2.78
CA SER A 196 -43.07 4.24 3.91
C SER A 196 -43.51 3.07 4.82
N ILE A 197 -43.43 3.32 6.13
CA ILE A 197 -43.78 2.45 7.25
C ILE A 197 -45.31 2.26 7.34
N GLY A 198 -45.79 1.02 7.46
CA GLY A 198 -47.16 0.72 7.91
C GLY A 198 -48.04 -0.16 7.01
N THR A 199 -47.53 -0.72 5.91
CA THR A 199 -48.30 -1.62 5.04
C THR A 199 -47.72 -3.02 5.04
N VAL A 200 -48.59 -4.01 5.25
CA VAL A 200 -48.34 -5.45 5.06
C VAL A 200 -47.48 -5.68 3.81
N TYR A 201 -46.24 -6.16 4.00
CA TYR A 201 -45.30 -6.43 2.92
C TYR A 201 -45.66 -7.72 2.19
N THR A 202 -46.58 -7.67 1.23
CA THR A 202 -46.71 -8.73 0.23
C THR A 202 -45.73 -8.46 -0.90
N ALA A 203 -44.53 -9.02 -0.77
CA ALA A 203 -43.50 -9.16 -1.81
C ALA A 203 -42.95 -7.86 -2.43
N SER A 204 -41.83 -7.36 -1.90
CA SER A 204 -40.95 -6.46 -2.66
C SER A 204 -40.11 -7.31 -3.61
N VAL A 205 -40.45 -7.30 -4.91
CA VAL A 205 -39.66 -7.95 -5.97
C VAL A 205 -38.45 -7.08 -6.29
N VAL A 206 -37.28 -7.53 -5.87
CA VAL A 206 -36.00 -6.91 -6.23
C VAL A 206 -35.45 -7.65 -7.44
N THR A 207 -35.47 -6.99 -8.61
CA THR A 207 -34.92 -7.54 -9.86
C THR A 207 -33.49 -7.04 -10.05
N ALA A 208 -32.52 -7.94 -9.87
CA ALA A 208 -31.14 -7.71 -10.29
C ALA A 208 -30.89 -8.46 -11.60
N THR A 209 -30.40 -7.75 -12.62
CA THR A 209 -29.97 -8.37 -13.89
C THR A 209 -28.47 -8.67 -13.82
N GLY A 210 -28.11 -9.94 -13.86
CA GLY A 210 -26.72 -10.41 -14.01
C GLY A 210 -26.58 -11.18 -15.31
N THR A 211 -25.43 -11.09 -15.99
CA THR A 211 -25.16 -11.86 -17.21
C THR A 211 -24.27 -13.05 -16.86
N GLU A 212 -24.68 -14.28 -17.19
CA GLU A 212 -23.80 -15.45 -17.03
C GLU A 212 -22.70 -15.48 -18.10
N ALA A 213 -21.50 -15.87 -17.66
CA ALA A 213 -20.28 -16.01 -18.42
C ALA A 213 -20.26 -17.13 -19.48
N SER A 214 -21.41 -17.64 -19.91
CA SER A 214 -21.47 -18.75 -20.89
C SER A 214 -22.12 -18.40 -22.22
N THR A 215 -22.96 -17.36 -22.30
CA THR A 215 -23.75 -17.11 -23.53
C THR A 215 -24.13 -15.65 -23.76
N GLY A 216 -23.77 -14.71 -22.87
CA GLY A 216 -24.28 -13.34 -22.95
C GLY A 216 -25.79 -13.23 -22.65
N THR A 217 -26.36 -14.25 -22.02
CA THR A 217 -27.78 -14.28 -21.66
C THR A 217 -27.99 -13.60 -20.31
N SER A 218 -28.91 -12.63 -20.24
CA SER A 218 -29.26 -11.93 -18.99
C SER A 218 -30.16 -12.81 -18.12
N TYR A 219 -29.75 -12.99 -16.87
CA TYR A 219 -30.52 -13.64 -15.81
C TYR A 219 -31.14 -12.56 -14.93
N THR A 220 -32.42 -12.73 -14.60
CA THR A 220 -33.13 -11.91 -13.63
C THR A 220 -33.22 -12.68 -12.33
N VAL A 221 -32.61 -12.17 -11.27
CA VAL A 221 -32.83 -12.70 -9.92
C VAL A 221 -34.04 -11.98 -9.33
N THR A 222 -35.09 -12.73 -9.01
CA THR A 222 -36.24 -12.23 -8.26
C THR A 222 -36.10 -12.65 -6.82
N THR A 223 -35.89 -11.67 -5.93
CA THR A 223 -35.89 -11.93 -4.48
C THR A 223 -37.19 -11.43 -3.88
N THR A 224 -37.90 -12.31 -3.18
CA THR A 224 -39.07 -11.99 -2.37
C THR A 224 -38.67 -12.07 -0.90
N VAL A 225 -38.77 -10.96 -0.18
CA VAL A 225 -38.59 -10.91 1.28
C VAL A 225 -39.97 -10.91 1.94
N SER A 226 -40.16 -11.77 2.93
CA SER A 226 -41.40 -11.92 3.69
C SER A 226 -41.07 -12.09 5.17
N GLY A 227 -41.71 -11.32 6.04
CA GLY A 227 -41.57 -11.45 7.48
C GLY A 227 -41.94 -10.18 8.25
N ASN A 228 -41.94 -10.29 9.57
CA ASN A 228 -42.27 -9.22 10.51
C ASN A 228 -41.09 -8.99 11.48
N SER A 229 -41.02 -7.79 12.08
CA SER A 229 -40.04 -7.41 13.09
C SER A 229 -39.97 -8.36 14.29
N THR A 230 -41.03 -9.13 14.56
CA THR A 230 -41.13 -10.01 15.74
C THR A 230 -40.67 -11.45 15.45
N ASP A 231 -40.86 -11.96 14.23
CA ASP A 231 -40.59 -13.35 13.84
C ASP A 231 -39.35 -13.52 12.95
N GLY A 232 -38.70 -12.41 12.58
CA GLY A 232 -37.57 -12.39 11.64
C GLY A 232 -38.02 -12.30 10.19
N TYR A 233 -37.15 -11.77 9.33
CA TYR A 233 -37.41 -11.74 7.89
C TYR A 233 -36.85 -13.00 7.24
N THR A 234 -37.62 -13.58 6.34
CA THR A 234 -37.17 -14.66 5.46
C THR A 234 -37.07 -14.14 4.04
N TYR A 235 -36.08 -14.61 3.28
CA TYR A 235 -35.97 -14.35 1.85
C TYR A 235 -36.17 -15.65 1.09
N SER A 236 -36.79 -15.54 -0.08
CA SER A 236 -36.80 -16.55 -1.13
C SER A 236 -36.32 -15.89 -2.41
N SER A 237 -35.18 -16.34 -2.91
CA SER A 237 -34.60 -15.81 -4.14
C SER A 237 -34.54 -16.89 -5.20
N GLN A 238 -35.05 -16.54 -6.36
CA GLN A 238 -35.10 -17.41 -7.52
C GLN A 238 -34.31 -16.78 -8.67
N LEU A 239 -33.40 -17.56 -9.21
CA LEU A 239 -32.72 -17.24 -10.45
C LEU A 239 -33.65 -17.56 -11.61
N SER A 240 -33.87 -16.63 -12.52
CA SER A 240 -34.67 -16.85 -13.72
C SER A 240 -33.91 -16.42 -14.98
N LEU A 241 -34.07 -17.23 -16.03
CA LEU A 241 -33.56 -16.99 -17.37
C LEU A 241 -34.75 -16.83 -18.31
N ALA A 242 -34.87 -15.67 -18.97
CA ALA A 242 -35.95 -15.38 -19.92
C ALA A 242 -37.37 -15.71 -19.38
N GLY A 243 -37.62 -15.52 -18.08
CA GLY A 243 -38.90 -15.79 -17.42
C GLY A 243 -39.12 -17.23 -16.94
N SER A 244 -38.15 -18.13 -17.16
CA SER A 244 -38.17 -19.50 -16.63
C SER A 244 -37.25 -19.64 -15.43
N ALA A 245 -37.65 -20.40 -14.41
CA ALA A 245 -36.85 -20.64 -13.21
C ALA A 245 -35.63 -21.52 -13.50
N VAL A 246 -34.48 -21.14 -12.97
CA VAL A 246 -33.22 -21.91 -13.04
C VAL A 246 -32.87 -22.36 -11.63
N GLY A 247 -32.94 -23.68 -11.39
CA GLY A 247 -32.63 -24.28 -10.10
C GLY A 247 -33.73 -24.12 -9.04
N SER A 248 -33.43 -24.59 -7.83
CA SER A 248 -34.31 -24.43 -6.67
C SER A 248 -34.14 -23.04 -6.07
N ALA A 249 -35.24 -22.47 -5.57
CA ALA A 249 -35.20 -21.19 -4.89
C ALA A 249 -34.32 -21.29 -3.63
N VAL A 250 -33.37 -20.36 -3.48
CA VAL A 250 -32.54 -20.26 -2.28
C VAL A 250 -33.34 -19.51 -1.23
N THR A 251 -33.57 -20.16 -0.10
CA THR A 251 -34.29 -19.56 1.04
C THR A 251 -33.35 -19.37 2.23
N GLY A 252 -33.58 -18.32 3.01
CA GLY A 252 -32.79 -18.05 4.20
C GLY A 252 -33.37 -16.92 5.03
N THR A 253 -32.67 -16.57 6.11
CA THR A 253 -33.07 -15.49 7.01
C THR A 253 -32.38 -14.18 6.62
N TYR A 254 -33.15 -13.10 6.58
CA TYR A 254 -32.68 -11.73 6.34
C TYR A 254 -32.75 -10.95 7.66
N SER A 255 -31.73 -10.15 7.94
CA SER A 255 -31.77 -9.14 8.99
C SER A 255 -31.59 -7.76 8.36
N ALA A 256 -32.55 -6.87 8.59
CA ALA A 256 -32.53 -5.51 8.06
C ALA A 256 -31.29 -4.71 8.49
N SER A 257 -30.66 -5.05 9.62
CA SER A 257 -29.46 -4.36 10.13
C SER A 257 -28.14 -4.83 9.49
N VAL A 258 -28.09 -6.06 8.96
CA VAL A 258 -26.85 -6.69 8.47
C VAL A 258 -26.85 -6.86 6.95
N GLY A 259 -28.03 -6.96 6.33
CA GLY A 259 -28.14 -7.40 4.95
C GLY A 259 -27.96 -8.92 4.84
N ALA A 260 -28.04 -9.47 3.63
CA ALA A 260 -27.77 -10.88 3.38
C ALA A 260 -27.13 -11.08 2.00
N THR A 261 -26.12 -11.94 1.94
CA THR A 261 -25.53 -12.37 0.67
C THR A 261 -26.09 -13.74 0.31
N ILE A 262 -26.80 -13.81 -0.81
CA ILE A 262 -27.43 -15.01 -1.32
C ILE A 262 -26.52 -15.60 -2.37
N ASN A 263 -26.04 -16.82 -2.13
CA ASN A 263 -25.20 -17.55 -3.06
C ASN A 263 -26.02 -18.69 -3.70
N PHE A 264 -26.04 -18.73 -5.03
CA PHE A 264 -26.76 -19.75 -5.80
C PHE A 264 -25.90 -20.98 -6.13
N GLY A 265 -24.65 -21.01 -5.67
CA GLY A 265 -23.74 -22.16 -5.81
C GLY A 265 -23.09 -22.29 -7.20
N ASN A 266 -23.49 -21.46 -8.16
CA ASN A 266 -22.97 -21.41 -9.53
C ASN A 266 -22.09 -20.18 -9.78
N GLY A 267 -21.60 -19.52 -8.73
CA GLY A 267 -20.79 -18.29 -8.85
C GLY A 267 -21.61 -17.00 -8.95
N ILE A 268 -22.95 -17.09 -9.07
CA ILE A 268 -23.84 -15.93 -8.92
C ILE A 268 -24.10 -15.70 -7.44
N SER A 269 -23.85 -14.47 -6.98
CA SER A 269 -24.29 -14.02 -5.68
C SER A 269 -25.03 -12.68 -5.78
N VAL A 270 -26.07 -12.53 -4.97
CA VAL A 270 -26.85 -11.29 -4.86
C VAL A 270 -26.77 -10.81 -3.41
N ALA A 271 -26.34 -9.56 -3.22
CA ALA A 271 -26.36 -8.91 -1.93
C ALA A 271 -27.68 -8.14 -1.76
N LEU A 272 -28.45 -8.50 -0.73
CA LEU A 272 -29.53 -7.70 -0.18
C LEU A 272 -28.91 -6.65 0.76
N ALA A 273 -29.03 -5.38 0.41
CA ALA A 273 -28.52 -4.28 1.23
C ALA A 273 -29.24 -4.19 2.60
N SER A 274 -28.52 -3.71 3.62
CA SER A 274 -29.09 -3.31 4.91
C SER A 274 -29.81 -1.96 4.79
N GLY A 275 -30.99 -1.84 5.38
CA GLY A 275 -31.78 -0.62 5.43
C GLY A 275 -32.01 -0.22 6.88
N GLN A 276 -31.75 1.05 7.23
CA GLN A 276 -31.95 1.57 8.58
C GLN A 276 -33.41 1.33 9.02
N VAL A 277 -33.59 0.66 10.15
CA VAL A 277 -34.85 0.66 10.89
C VAL A 277 -34.95 2.06 11.49
N GLY A 278 -35.83 2.90 10.96
CA GLY A 278 -36.09 4.21 11.56
C GLY A 278 -36.45 4.02 13.03
N THR A 279 -35.71 4.65 13.93
CA THR A 279 -36.10 4.73 15.34
C THR A 279 -37.43 5.46 15.42
N ASP A 280 -38.36 4.90 16.19
CA ASP A 280 -39.69 5.46 16.45
C ASP A 280 -39.64 6.98 16.71
N PRO A 281 -40.67 7.74 16.31
CA PRO A 281 -40.90 9.05 16.89
C PRO A 281 -41.32 8.85 18.35
N VAL A 282 -40.33 8.81 19.24
CA VAL A 282 -40.55 8.99 20.68
C VAL A 282 -40.94 10.44 20.89
N ASP A 283 -42.19 10.63 21.29
CA ASP A 283 -42.68 11.68 22.19
C ASP A 283 -42.22 13.12 21.87
N ALA A 284 -43.08 13.83 21.15
CA ALA A 284 -43.21 15.27 21.31
C ALA A 284 -44.71 15.58 21.43
N SER A 285 -45.13 15.74 22.68
CA SER A 285 -46.36 16.41 23.13
C SER A 285 -46.70 17.67 22.34
#